data_AF-A0A8H4KWJ7-F1
#
_entry.id   AF-A0A8H4KWJ7-F1
#
_cell.length_a   1.000
_cell.length_b   1.000
_cell.length_c   1.000
_cell.angle_alpha   90.00
_cell.angle_beta   90.00
_cell.angle_gamma   90.00
#
_symmetry.space_group_name_H-M   'P 1'
#
loop_
_entity.id
_entity.type
_entity.pdbx_description
1 polymer ?
#
loop_
_entity_poly.entity_id
_entity_poly.type
_entity_poly.pdbx_seq_one_letter_code
_entity_poly.pdbx_strand_id
1 'polypeptide(L)'
;MESETNHDLLDEDLNDADNAEGLELKDENPPPPLYGHYAADETDASGSVYTESEDGTENSLKRPAERELVPRIFKRQRGVLNTDYLDLLNRDIEDTAQRVCFADDNEETLLYASQIGLTYWSIPEKKLFFEAIARLGKCDLPGIASRIGTKSEIEVNHYLDVLQKARLMRQRAVRRPAIEFSEVPAAVELSQQCCHALDEAADAISVRQERKEEQREENKWGNCWDITPRIARRLDNGEIIAEGQDLPFSKLFNIHAWLKLSERIFMNSSIPSENWDAIDNRPPSMWATTFEDFHSLAVSITKRLVQTTIFLSESRIRAKRELIPTTREIVRAQDVEAAVFSLGLNHNSHRFWSNCARRLRLEVYEEPPLQDEEVECEPLSYEQVENLLPIGDEDADQFIGLQPKPDPEEIIYISEDNALGSDFEEPDFEESPQLFDEEGLAIEREANEVLQFSAADFPETYRKKETLKNRIAVERRQEQYAEERDQYVSWQAENEMWDLLQKKPPIELPKMPSPGPLQRSTMDVESIFPIGRDWRTKTKYSSEWEGKYVGKH
;
A
#
# COMPACT_ATOMS: atom_id res chain seq x y z
N MET A 1 -73.56 -24.45 -7.69
CA MET A 1 -72.69 -25.52 -7.16
C MET A 1 -71.98 -24.90 -5.98
N GLU A 2 -72.67 -24.75 -4.84
CA GLU A 2 -72.85 -25.80 -3.81
C GLU A 2 -71.47 -26.28 -3.34
N SER A 3 -71.04 -26.19 -2.07
CA SER A 3 -71.72 -26.02 -0.78
C SER A 3 -70.61 -25.76 0.27
N GLU A 4 -70.78 -24.81 1.21
CA GLU A 4 -70.93 -25.02 2.67
C GLU A 4 -69.89 -25.99 3.30
N THR A 5 -69.13 -25.63 4.33
CA THR A 5 -69.63 -25.48 5.71
C THR A 5 -68.67 -24.71 6.67
N ASN A 6 -69.26 -23.80 7.46
CA ASN A 6 -69.19 -23.59 8.92
C ASN A 6 -67.84 -23.38 9.64
N HIS A 7 -67.59 -22.17 10.17
CA HIS A 7 -67.86 -21.68 11.56
C HIS A 7 -66.74 -22.14 12.54
N ASP A 8 -66.18 -21.35 13.47
CA ASP A 8 -66.71 -20.20 14.21
C ASP A 8 -65.58 -19.35 14.84
N LEU A 9 -65.93 -18.10 15.14
CA LEU A 9 -65.24 -17.18 16.05
C LEU A 9 -65.52 -17.56 17.51
N LEU A 10 -64.61 -17.24 18.45
CA LEU A 10 -64.87 -16.29 19.54
C LEU A 10 -63.74 -16.25 20.58
N ASP A 11 -63.57 -15.04 21.09
CA ASP A 11 -62.77 -14.59 22.23
C ASP A 11 -63.19 -15.24 23.57
N GLU A 12 -62.28 -15.18 24.54
CA GLU A 12 -62.46 -14.75 25.95
C GLU A 12 -61.59 -15.56 26.94
N ASP A 13 -60.54 -14.90 27.44
CA ASP A 13 -60.36 -14.53 28.85
C ASP A 13 -60.64 -15.54 29.99
N LEU A 14 -59.60 -15.68 30.83
CA LEU A 14 -59.56 -15.75 32.31
C LEU A 14 -59.54 -17.10 33.06
N ASN A 15 -58.55 -17.14 33.96
CA ASN A 15 -58.49 -17.75 35.31
C ASN A 15 -58.29 -19.28 35.40
N ASP A 16 -57.11 -19.71 35.85
CA ASP A 16 -56.65 -19.87 37.25
C ASP A 16 -57.19 -21.14 37.91
N ALA A 17 -56.29 -22.08 38.23
CA ALA A 17 -56.15 -22.74 39.53
C ALA A 17 -55.43 -24.10 39.43
N ASP A 18 -54.33 -24.18 40.18
CA ASP A 18 -53.97 -25.26 41.10
C ASP A 18 -53.70 -26.68 40.58
N ASN A 19 -52.41 -27.08 40.63
CA ASN A 19 -51.91 -27.80 41.81
C ASN A 19 -50.41 -28.13 41.69
N ALA A 20 -49.60 -27.58 42.59
CA ALA A 20 -48.71 -28.36 43.47
C ALA A 20 -47.96 -27.40 44.41
N GLU A 21 -48.49 -27.30 45.63
CA GLU A 21 -47.93 -26.60 46.80
C GLU A 21 -46.57 -27.18 47.25
N GLY A 22 -45.77 -26.37 47.98
CA GLY A 22 -44.88 -26.96 49.00
C GLY A 22 -43.63 -26.20 49.47
N LEU A 23 -43.82 -25.04 50.10
CA LEU A 23 -43.11 -24.56 51.32
C LEU A 23 -41.67 -23.97 51.26
N GLU A 24 -41.62 -22.67 51.58
CA GLU A 24 -40.47 -21.90 52.13
C GLU A 24 -40.06 -22.34 53.55
N LEU A 25 -38.81 -22.06 53.94
CA LEU A 25 -38.45 -21.08 55.00
C LEU A 25 -36.92 -20.96 55.22
N LYS A 26 -36.39 -19.81 54.78
CA LYS A 26 -35.53 -18.80 55.45
C LYS A 26 -34.08 -19.03 55.96
N ASP A 27 -33.32 -17.94 55.68
CA ASP A 27 -32.20 -17.28 56.39
C ASP A 27 -30.77 -17.84 56.27
N GLU A 28 -29.83 -17.07 55.69
CA GLU A 28 -28.95 -16.12 56.41
C GLU A 28 -27.94 -15.38 55.48
N ASN A 29 -27.53 -14.18 55.92
CA ASN A 29 -26.63 -13.21 55.27
C ASN A 29 -25.17 -13.68 55.09
N PRO A 30 -24.38 -13.05 54.19
CA PRO A 30 -22.94 -13.29 54.07
C PRO A 30 -22.11 -12.27 54.88
N PRO A 31 -20.94 -12.66 55.43
CA PRO A 31 -19.92 -11.68 55.81
C PRO A 31 -18.54 -11.89 55.14
N PRO A 32 -17.73 -10.80 54.99
CA PRO A 32 -16.30 -10.78 54.62
C PRO A 32 -15.41 -10.86 55.91
N PRO A 33 -14.09 -10.51 56.03
CA PRO A 33 -13.09 -9.93 55.10
C PRO A 33 -11.59 -10.40 55.24
N LEU A 34 -10.73 -9.92 54.31
CA LEU A 34 -9.38 -9.27 54.43
C LEU A 34 -8.09 -9.84 55.14
N TYR A 35 -6.94 -9.43 54.56
CA TYR A 35 -5.54 -9.26 55.06
C TYR A 35 -4.69 -10.54 55.34
N GLY A 36 -3.37 -10.63 55.13
CA GLY A 36 -2.33 -9.64 54.80
C GLY A 36 -0.90 -10.26 54.71
N HIS A 37 0.07 -9.39 54.42
CA HIS A 37 1.55 -9.44 54.34
C HIS A 37 2.37 -10.54 55.07
N TYR A 38 3.57 -10.87 54.53
CA TYR A 38 4.95 -10.86 55.15
C TYR A 38 5.96 -11.31 54.04
N ALA A 39 6.98 -10.54 53.64
CA ALA A 39 8.26 -10.17 54.26
C ALA A 39 9.43 -11.14 53.95
N ALA A 40 10.59 -10.55 53.68
CA ALA A 40 11.87 -11.13 53.25
C ALA A 40 12.59 -11.93 54.35
N ASP A 41 13.50 -12.83 53.96
CA ASP A 41 14.83 -12.90 54.60
C ASP A 41 15.86 -13.70 53.79
N GLU A 42 17.10 -13.22 53.86
CA GLU A 42 18.34 -13.84 53.42
C GLU A 42 18.70 -15.05 54.30
N THR A 43 19.46 -16.02 53.78
CA THR A 43 20.52 -16.70 54.54
C THR A 43 21.41 -17.55 53.64
N ASP A 44 22.71 -17.45 53.94
CA ASP A 44 23.84 -18.22 53.45
C ASP A 44 23.68 -19.75 53.61
N ALA A 45 24.35 -20.52 52.72
CA ALA A 45 25.46 -21.41 53.09
C ALA A 45 25.64 -22.59 52.10
N SER A 46 26.75 -22.52 51.37
CA SER A 46 27.82 -23.54 51.28
C SER A 46 27.46 -25.03 51.12
N GLY A 47 27.91 -25.60 50.00
CA GLY A 47 27.98 -27.03 49.75
C GLY A 47 28.86 -27.37 48.54
N SER A 48 30.18 -27.19 48.68
CA SER A 48 31.18 -27.60 47.70
C SER A 48 31.32 -29.13 47.63
N VAL A 49 31.57 -29.69 46.44
CA VAL A 49 32.56 -30.77 46.25
C VAL A 49 33.28 -30.55 44.92
N TYR A 50 34.60 -30.63 45.03
CA TYR A 50 35.65 -30.38 44.06
C TYR A 50 35.86 -31.51 43.03
N THR A 51 36.32 -31.11 41.85
CA THR A 51 37.46 -31.68 41.08
C THR A 51 37.67 -30.70 39.90
N GLU A 52 38.57 -29.70 39.94
CA GLU A 52 40.06 -29.77 39.83
C GLU A 52 40.49 -30.91 38.88
N SER A 53 41.21 -30.68 37.77
CA SER A 53 42.34 -29.76 37.52
C SER A 53 42.45 -29.45 36.01
N GLU A 54 42.66 -28.20 35.57
CA GLU A 54 43.97 -27.54 35.26
C GLU A 54 44.59 -28.01 33.92
N ASP A 55 45.18 -27.20 33.05
CA ASP A 55 45.43 -25.75 33.06
C ASP A 55 45.85 -25.31 31.63
N GLY A 56 45.71 -24.02 31.35
CA GLY A 56 46.14 -23.41 30.09
C GLY A 56 45.78 -21.92 30.04
N THR A 57 46.25 -21.19 31.04
CA THR A 57 46.18 -19.74 31.21
C THR A 57 46.80 -18.99 30.02
N GLU A 58 46.15 -17.92 29.55
CA GLU A 58 46.79 -16.62 29.31
C GLU A 58 45.77 -15.50 29.00
N ASN A 59 45.74 -14.53 29.92
CA ASN A 59 45.61 -13.08 29.71
C ASN A 59 44.27 -12.46 29.28
N SER A 60 43.53 -12.07 30.32
CA SER A 60 42.76 -10.82 30.34
C SER A 60 43.61 -9.65 29.84
N LEU A 61 43.15 -8.92 28.81
CA LEU A 61 43.16 -7.45 28.71
C LEU A 61 42.71 -7.03 27.30
N LYS A 62 41.50 -6.46 27.23
CA LYS A 62 41.00 -5.41 26.32
C LYS A 62 39.56 -5.71 25.90
N ARG A 63 38.61 -5.13 26.64
CA ARG A 63 37.31 -4.75 26.08
C ARG A 63 37.57 -3.91 24.81
N PRO A 64 37.08 -4.28 23.63
CA PRO A 64 36.99 -3.32 22.54
C PRO A 64 35.97 -2.28 22.99
N ALA A 65 36.40 -1.03 22.97
CA ALA A 65 35.61 0.12 23.35
C ALA A 65 34.22 0.07 22.72
N GLU A 66 33.22 0.43 23.53
CA GLU A 66 31.92 0.92 23.08
C GLU A 66 32.18 1.96 21.99
N ARG A 67 32.04 1.54 20.72
CA ARG A 67 31.65 2.49 19.69
C ARG A 67 30.25 2.89 20.09
N GLU A 68 30.10 4.13 20.53
CA GLU A 68 28.81 4.78 20.75
C GLU A 68 27.85 4.29 19.66
N LEU A 69 26.84 3.51 20.07
CA LEU A 69 25.87 2.93 19.17
C LEU A 69 25.02 4.08 18.65
N VAL A 70 25.48 4.73 17.58
CA VAL A 70 24.59 5.44 16.68
C VAL A 70 23.47 4.45 16.39
N PRO A 71 22.21 4.77 16.70
CA PRO A 71 21.09 3.89 16.36
C PRO A 71 21.21 3.55 14.89
N ARG A 72 21.30 2.26 14.56
CA ARG A 72 21.28 1.83 13.17
C ARG A 72 19.95 2.28 12.62
N ILE A 73 20.01 3.24 11.70
CA ILE A 73 18.84 3.98 11.21
C ILE A 73 17.76 3.02 10.68
N PHE A 74 18.17 1.87 10.15
CA PHE A 74 17.28 0.87 9.54
C PHE A 74 16.91 -0.30 10.45
N LYS A 75 17.47 -0.41 11.66
CA LYS A 75 17.11 -1.50 12.57
C LYS A 75 15.89 -1.10 13.39
N ARG A 76 14.81 -1.86 13.25
CA ARG A 76 13.56 -1.65 13.98
C ARG A 76 13.79 -1.53 15.48
N GLN A 77 13.18 -0.53 16.08
CA GLN A 77 13.41 -0.20 17.48
C GLN A 77 12.57 -1.08 18.40
N ARG A 78 13.16 -1.48 19.54
CA ARG A 78 12.44 -2.22 20.58
C ARG A 78 11.67 -1.23 21.45
N GLY A 79 10.34 -1.22 21.34
CA GLY A 79 9.47 -0.34 22.12
C GLY A 79 8.50 -1.06 23.07
N VAL A 80 7.76 -0.25 23.83
CA VAL A 80 6.64 -0.69 24.68
C VAL A 80 5.45 -1.06 23.81
N LEU A 81 4.67 -2.08 24.20
CA LEU A 81 3.46 -2.45 23.45
C LEU A 81 2.40 -1.40 23.71
N ASN A 82 1.88 -0.82 22.63
CA ASN A 82 0.65 -0.07 22.70
C ASN A 82 -0.49 -0.98 22.22
N THR A 83 -1.45 -1.26 23.11
CA THR A 83 -2.63 -2.09 22.81
C THR A 83 -3.63 -1.35 21.96
N ASP A 84 -3.79 -0.05 22.18
CA ASP A 84 -4.78 0.77 21.50
C ASP A 84 -4.38 0.98 20.03
N TYR A 85 -3.08 1.13 19.76
CA TYR A 85 -2.52 1.11 18.40
C TYR A 85 -2.65 -0.26 17.72
N LEU A 86 -2.54 -1.35 18.48
CA LEU A 86 -2.77 -2.70 17.95
C LEU A 86 -4.24 -2.91 17.57
N ASP A 87 -5.18 -2.36 18.35
CA ASP A 87 -6.62 -2.41 18.05
C ASP A 87 -6.97 -1.56 16.81
N LEU A 88 -6.34 -0.39 16.65
CA LEU A 88 -6.43 0.41 15.43
C LEU A 88 -5.93 -0.39 14.22
N LEU A 89 -4.75 -0.99 14.31
CA LEU A 89 -4.16 -1.79 13.23
C LEU A 89 -5.06 -2.99 12.87
N ASN A 90 -5.61 -3.68 13.86
CA ASN A 90 -6.50 -4.82 13.60
C ASN A 90 -7.77 -4.39 12.87
N ARG A 91 -8.34 -3.23 13.21
CA ARG A 91 -9.49 -2.67 12.51
C ARG A 91 -9.16 -2.41 11.03
N ASP A 92 -8.02 -1.80 10.75
CA ASP A 92 -7.57 -1.55 9.37
C ASP A 92 -7.31 -2.85 8.59
N ILE A 93 -6.78 -3.88 9.26
CA ILE A 93 -6.61 -5.22 8.67
C ILE A 93 -7.97 -5.83 8.32
N GLU A 94 -8.94 -5.74 9.21
CA GLU A 94 -10.30 -6.25 8.99
C GLU A 94 -11.00 -5.51 7.85
N ASP A 95 -10.94 -4.17 7.85
CA ASP A 95 -11.49 -3.33 6.79
C ASP A 95 -10.86 -3.64 5.43
N THR A 96 -9.54 -3.81 5.40
CA THR A 96 -8.80 -4.17 4.18
C THR A 96 -9.18 -5.57 3.71
N ALA A 97 -9.29 -6.54 4.62
CA ALA A 97 -9.68 -7.90 4.30
C ALA A 97 -11.11 -7.97 3.75
N GLN A 98 -12.02 -7.19 4.31
CA GLN A 98 -13.40 -7.06 3.86
C GLN A 98 -13.51 -6.19 2.59
N ARG A 99 -12.45 -5.44 2.24
CA ARG A 99 -12.42 -4.42 1.18
C ARG A 99 -13.48 -3.34 1.39
N VAL A 100 -13.77 -3.04 2.65
CA VAL A 100 -14.79 -2.09 3.09
C VAL A 100 -14.20 -1.22 4.18
N CYS A 101 -14.19 0.10 4.01
CA CYS A 101 -13.93 1.02 5.12
C CYS A 101 -15.24 1.73 5.46
N PHE A 102 -15.87 1.34 6.56
CA PHE A 102 -16.92 2.14 7.16
C PHE A 102 -16.24 3.16 8.07
N ALA A 103 -16.33 4.45 7.74
CA ALA A 103 -16.01 5.47 8.72
C ALA A 103 -16.89 5.22 9.97
N ASP A 104 -16.31 5.27 11.17
CA ASP A 104 -17.08 5.14 12.40
C ASP A 104 -18.23 6.16 12.34
N ASP A 105 -19.46 5.64 12.41
CA ASP A 105 -20.75 6.29 12.17
C ASP A 105 -21.05 7.41 13.21
N ASN A 106 -20.18 8.42 13.36
CA ASN A 106 -20.44 9.59 14.22
C ASN A 106 -21.24 10.69 13.49
N GLU A 107 -21.26 10.66 12.15
CA GLU A 107 -22.24 11.40 11.35
C GLU A 107 -23.00 10.39 10.48
N GLU A 108 -24.05 9.80 11.05
CA GLU A 108 -25.03 8.98 10.34
C GLU A 108 -25.56 9.78 9.13
N THR A 109 -24.94 9.57 7.97
CA THR A 109 -25.59 9.87 6.72
C THR A 109 -26.70 8.83 6.62
N LEU A 110 -27.88 9.15 7.15
CA LEU A 110 -29.04 8.25 7.21
C LEU A 110 -29.42 7.84 5.79
N LEU A 111 -28.80 6.75 5.31
CA LEU A 111 -29.11 6.16 4.02
C LEU A 111 -30.37 5.34 4.18
N TYR A 112 -31.44 5.75 3.50
CA TYR A 112 -32.67 4.97 3.46
C TYR A 112 -32.61 3.95 2.33
N ALA A 113 -33.25 2.80 2.50
CA ALA A 113 -33.49 1.90 1.38
C ALA A 113 -34.36 2.60 0.32
N SER A 114 -34.09 2.36 -0.96
CA SER A 114 -34.90 2.96 -2.04
C SER A 114 -35.10 2.01 -3.20
N GLN A 115 -36.26 2.09 -3.83
CA GLN A 115 -36.51 1.44 -5.11
C GLN A 115 -36.26 2.43 -6.24
N ILE A 116 -35.41 2.04 -7.19
CA ILE A 116 -35.08 2.83 -8.38
C ILE A 116 -35.46 2.00 -9.60
N GLY A 117 -36.53 2.43 -10.26
CA GLY A 117 -37.19 1.65 -11.31
C GLY A 117 -37.66 0.31 -10.77
N LEU A 118 -37.14 -0.78 -11.32
CA LEU A 118 -37.44 -2.15 -10.91
C LEU A 118 -36.44 -2.72 -9.89
N THR A 119 -35.40 -1.95 -9.54
CA THR A 119 -34.30 -2.41 -8.67
C THR A 119 -34.47 -1.89 -7.26
N TYR A 120 -34.36 -2.79 -6.28
CA TYR A 120 -34.36 -2.41 -4.87
C TYR A 120 -32.92 -2.25 -4.37
N TRP A 121 -32.65 -1.12 -3.73
CA TRP A 121 -31.36 -0.80 -3.11
C TRP A 121 -31.53 -0.77 -1.60
N SER A 122 -30.96 -1.78 -0.94
CA SER A 122 -30.87 -1.84 0.51
C SER A 122 -29.83 -0.86 1.06
N ILE A 123 -29.89 -0.58 2.36
CA ILE A 123 -28.93 0.28 3.06
C ILE A 123 -27.47 -0.22 2.92
N PRO A 124 -27.15 -1.51 3.17
CA PRO A 124 -25.77 -1.99 3.02
C PRO A 124 -25.28 -1.89 1.57
N GLU A 125 -26.12 -2.21 0.58
CA GLU A 125 -25.75 -2.08 -0.84
C GLU A 125 -25.42 -0.63 -1.21
N LYS A 126 -26.14 0.34 -0.63
CA LYS A 126 -25.83 1.76 -0.84
C LYS A 126 -24.54 2.18 -0.16
N LYS A 127 -24.27 1.74 1.08
CA LYS A 127 -23.00 2.01 1.76
C LYS A 127 -21.83 1.51 0.89
N LEU A 128 -21.90 0.25 0.43
CA LEU A 128 -20.91 -0.34 -0.47
C LEU A 128 -20.78 0.41 -1.81
N PHE A 129 -21.90 0.86 -2.39
CA PHE A 129 -21.89 1.62 -3.64
C PHE A 129 -21.17 2.96 -3.51
N PHE A 130 -21.45 3.75 -2.47
CA PHE A 130 -20.81 5.05 -2.27
C PHE A 130 -19.32 4.90 -1.93
N GLU A 131 -18.98 3.89 -1.15
CA GLU A 131 -17.60 3.57 -0.81
C GLU A 131 -16.81 3.09 -2.05
N ALA A 132 -17.41 2.23 -2.88
CA ALA A 132 -16.81 1.79 -4.14
C ALA A 132 -16.56 2.95 -5.10
N ILE A 133 -17.49 3.93 -5.16
CA ILE A 133 -17.29 5.15 -5.96
C ILE A 133 -16.15 6.00 -5.42
N ALA A 134 -16.02 6.14 -4.10
CA ALA A 134 -14.94 6.90 -3.50
C ALA A 134 -13.56 6.33 -3.86
N ARG A 135 -13.44 5.00 -3.94
CA ARG A 135 -12.17 4.32 -4.21
C ARG A 135 -11.84 4.10 -5.69
N LEU A 136 -12.81 3.69 -6.50
CA LEU A 136 -12.60 3.34 -7.91
C LEU A 136 -12.94 4.50 -8.87
N GLY A 137 -13.67 5.50 -8.37
CA GLY A 137 -14.23 6.57 -9.18
C GLY A 137 -15.44 6.12 -10.01
N LYS A 138 -16.21 7.09 -10.49
CA LYS A 138 -17.48 6.88 -11.22
C LYS A 138 -17.39 6.13 -12.56
N CYS A 139 -16.19 5.78 -13.03
CA CYS A 139 -15.96 5.25 -14.39
C CYS A 139 -15.78 3.74 -14.42
N ASP A 140 -15.38 3.15 -13.30
CA ASP A 140 -15.14 1.72 -13.19
C ASP A 140 -16.42 0.99 -12.80
N LEU A 141 -17.36 0.93 -13.75
CA LEU A 141 -18.62 0.18 -13.59
C LEU A 141 -18.40 -1.30 -13.23
N PRO A 142 -17.50 -2.06 -13.88
CA PRO A 142 -17.30 -3.47 -13.53
C PRO A 142 -16.69 -3.62 -12.13
N GLY A 143 -15.75 -2.75 -11.74
CA GLY A 143 -15.18 -2.76 -10.40
C GLY A 143 -16.21 -2.44 -9.32
N ILE A 144 -17.09 -1.44 -9.54
CA ILE A 144 -18.15 -1.09 -8.60
C ILE A 144 -19.16 -2.24 -8.47
N ALA A 145 -19.61 -2.82 -9.59
CA ALA A 145 -20.53 -3.95 -9.59
C ALA A 145 -19.94 -5.18 -8.87
N SER A 146 -18.67 -5.48 -9.11
CA SER A 146 -17.95 -6.57 -8.43
C SER A 146 -17.84 -6.37 -6.91
N ARG A 147 -17.75 -5.12 -6.43
CA ARG A 147 -17.68 -4.83 -4.99
C ARG A 147 -19.03 -4.96 -4.29
N ILE A 148 -20.12 -4.58 -4.97
CA ILE A 148 -21.47 -4.74 -4.43
C ILE A 148 -21.90 -6.21 -4.47
N GLY A 149 -21.52 -6.94 -5.52
CA GLY A 149 -21.78 -8.38 -5.70
C GLY A 149 -23.24 -8.75 -6.01
N THR A 150 -24.21 -7.92 -5.61
CA THR A 150 -25.65 -8.16 -5.81
C THR A 150 -26.26 -7.38 -6.97
N LYS A 151 -25.54 -6.42 -7.55
CA LYS A 151 -26.03 -5.52 -8.60
C LYS A 151 -25.19 -5.65 -9.87
N SER A 152 -25.87 -5.62 -11.01
CA SER A 152 -25.21 -5.64 -12.33
C SER A 152 -24.69 -4.26 -12.74
N GLU A 153 -23.77 -4.23 -13.69
CA GLU A 153 -23.19 -2.99 -14.24
C GLU A 153 -24.26 -1.99 -14.72
N ILE A 154 -25.36 -2.50 -15.28
CA ILE A 154 -26.46 -1.69 -15.80
C ILE A 154 -27.23 -1.03 -14.66
N GLU A 155 -27.45 -1.74 -13.54
CA GLU A 155 -28.16 -1.21 -12.37
C GLU A 155 -27.32 -0.16 -11.65
N VAL A 156 -26.00 -0.41 -11.53
CA VAL A 156 -25.02 0.55 -11.00
C VAL A 156 -25.01 1.82 -11.85
N ASN A 157 -24.92 1.68 -13.18
CA ASN A 157 -24.94 2.83 -14.10
C ASN A 157 -26.29 3.58 -14.03
N HIS A 158 -27.40 2.86 -13.89
CA HIS A 158 -28.72 3.47 -13.72
C HIS A 158 -28.81 4.30 -12.44
N TYR A 159 -28.27 3.78 -11.33
CA TYR A 159 -28.21 4.53 -10.06
C TYR A 159 -27.36 5.80 -10.19
N LEU A 160 -26.18 5.70 -10.82
CA LEU A 160 -25.31 6.85 -11.09
C LEU A 160 -26.01 7.92 -11.93
N ASP A 161 -26.73 7.53 -12.98
CA ASP A 161 -27.49 8.45 -13.83
C ASP A 161 -28.63 9.14 -13.05
N VAL A 162 -29.31 8.41 -12.16
CA VAL A 162 -30.33 9.00 -11.26
C VAL A 162 -29.72 10.05 -10.33
N LEU A 163 -28.55 9.77 -9.72
CA LEU A 163 -27.85 10.74 -8.89
C LEU A 163 -27.42 11.98 -9.69
N GLN A 164 -26.90 11.78 -10.89
CA GLN A 164 -26.46 12.88 -11.75
C GLN A 164 -27.64 13.77 -12.17
N LYS A 165 -28.78 13.17 -12.55
CA LYS A 165 -30.03 13.89 -12.85
C LYS A 165 -30.55 14.66 -11.63
N ALA A 166 -30.57 14.02 -10.47
CA ALA A 166 -31.00 14.66 -9.22
C ALA A 166 -30.12 15.88 -8.87
N ARG A 167 -28.80 15.75 -9.02
CA ARG A 167 -27.84 16.85 -8.85
C ARG A 167 -28.11 18.00 -9.83
N LEU A 168 -28.29 17.71 -11.12
CA LEU A 168 -28.59 18.73 -12.13
C LEU A 168 -29.93 19.44 -11.87
N MET A 169 -30.96 18.72 -11.44
CA MET A 169 -32.24 19.30 -11.06
C MET A 169 -32.10 20.21 -9.84
N ARG A 170 -31.33 19.79 -8.82
CA ARG A 170 -31.04 20.62 -7.64
C ARG A 170 -30.31 21.90 -8.03
N GLN A 171 -29.29 21.83 -8.88
CA GLN A 171 -28.55 23.01 -9.35
C GLN A 171 -29.43 24.00 -10.14
N ARG A 172 -30.44 23.50 -10.85
CA ARG A 172 -31.39 24.36 -11.57
C ARG A 172 -32.40 25.02 -10.63
N ALA A 173 -32.89 24.30 -9.63
CA ALA A 173 -33.87 24.79 -8.68
C ALA A 173 -33.26 25.71 -7.62
N VAL A 174 -32.09 25.33 -7.11
CA VAL A 174 -31.31 26.04 -6.11
C VAL A 174 -30.04 26.50 -6.82
N ARG A 175 -29.90 27.80 -7.05
CA ARG A 175 -28.67 28.41 -7.62
C ARG A 175 -27.50 28.42 -6.62
N ARG A 176 -27.33 27.35 -5.86
CA ARG A 176 -26.28 27.17 -4.86
C ARG A 176 -25.62 25.82 -5.11
N PRO A 177 -24.31 25.69 -4.83
CA PRO A 177 -23.66 24.40 -4.83
C PRO A 177 -24.34 23.47 -3.82
N ALA A 178 -24.33 22.16 -4.11
CA ALA A 178 -24.98 21.17 -3.25
C ALA A 178 -24.14 20.84 -2.00
N ILE A 179 -22.83 21.08 -2.09
CA ILE A 179 -21.80 20.87 -1.08
C ILE A 179 -20.84 22.05 -1.24
N GLU A 180 -20.46 22.70 -0.14
CA GLU A 180 -19.43 23.74 -0.12
C GLU A 180 -18.06 23.17 0.27
N PHE A 181 -16.97 23.89 -0.01
CA PHE A 181 -15.61 23.41 0.28
C PHE A 181 -15.44 23.03 1.76
N SER A 182 -15.98 23.83 2.69
CA SER A 182 -15.94 23.54 4.13
C SER A 182 -16.81 22.34 4.58
N GLU A 183 -17.64 21.80 3.69
CA GLU A 183 -18.46 20.61 3.94
C GLU A 183 -17.83 19.33 3.37
N VAL A 184 -16.77 19.47 2.58
CA VAL A 184 -15.92 18.33 2.21
C VAL A 184 -15.20 17.86 3.48
N PRO A 185 -15.06 16.55 3.72
CA PRO A 185 -14.28 16.05 4.84
C PRO A 185 -12.89 16.67 4.85
N ALA A 186 -12.49 17.16 6.02
CA ALA A 186 -11.23 17.86 6.19
C ALA A 186 -10.03 16.99 5.79
N ALA A 187 -9.05 17.60 5.12
CA ALA A 187 -7.77 16.95 4.88
C ALA A 187 -6.97 16.94 6.20
N VAL A 188 -6.95 15.80 6.87
CA VAL A 188 -6.22 15.63 8.14
C VAL A 188 -4.73 15.46 7.87
N GLU A 189 -3.93 16.38 8.40
CA GLU A 189 -2.47 16.29 8.39
C GLU A 189 -1.97 15.97 9.80
N LEU A 190 -1.03 15.02 9.90
CA LEU A 190 -0.36 14.68 11.15
C LEU A 190 1.05 15.28 11.16
N SER A 191 1.48 15.81 12.30
CA SER A 191 2.85 16.31 12.44
C SER A 191 3.89 15.20 12.25
N GLN A 192 5.08 15.56 11.76
CA GLN A 192 6.19 14.62 11.61
C GLN A 192 6.57 13.93 12.93
N GLN A 193 6.37 14.61 14.07
CA GLN A 193 6.63 14.06 15.39
C GLN A 193 5.62 12.97 15.75
N CYS A 194 4.34 13.18 15.42
CA CYS A 194 3.29 12.18 15.60
C CYS A 194 3.56 10.96 14.70
N CYS A 195 3.90 11.18 13.42
CA CYS A 195 4.28 10.10 12.49
C CYS A 195 5.44 9.26 13.04
N HIS A 196 6.52 9.89 13.53
CA HIS A 196 7.64 9.16 14.13
C HIS A 196 7.22 8.34 15.37
N ALA A 197 6.29 8.86 16.18
CA ALA A 197 5.79 8.12 17.34
C ALA A 197 4.90 6.93 16.95
N LEU A 198 4.14 7.05 15.86
CA LEU A 198 3.39 5.95 15.24
C LEU A 198 4.34 4.89 14.68
N ASP A 199 5.41 5.31 13.98
CA ASP A 199 6.45 4.40 13.46
C ASP A 199 7.13 3.61 14.59
N GLU A 200 7.42 4.27 15.72
CA GLU A 200 7.99 3.59 16.90
C GLU A 200 7.02 2.55 17.50
N ALA A 201 5.72 2.86 17.52
CA ALA A 201 4.70 1.92 17.97
C ALA A 201 4.56 0.72 17.01
N ALA A 202 4.62 0.97 15.69
CA ALA A 202 4.63 -0.05 14.65
C ALA A 202 5.87 -0.96 14.76
N ASP A 203 7.05 -0.36 14.96
CA ASP A 203 8.30 -1.08 15.22
C ASP A 203 8.19 -1.98 16.46
N ALA A 204 7.60 -1.49 17.54
CA ALA A 204 7.41 -2.27 18.77
C ALA A 204 6.48 -3.48 18.59
N ILE A 205 5.46 -3.38 17.72
CA ILE A 205 4.59 -4.50 17.37
C ILE A 205 5.33 -5.48 16.47
N SER A 206 5.97 -4.98 15.41
CA SER A 206 6.63 -5.82 14.41
C SER A 206 7.75 -6.67 15.02
N VAL A 207 8.55 -6.13 15.95
CA VAL A 207 9.59 -6.90 16.65
C VAL A 207 9.01 -8.01 17.54
N ARG A 208 7.82 -7.79 18.12
CA ARG A 208 7.14 -8.84 18.89
C ARG A 208 6.54 -9.91 17.99
N GLN A 209 6.01 -9.52 16.84
CA GLN A 209 5.51 -10.45 15.84
C GLN A 209 6.66 -11.34 15.33
N GLU A 210 7.79 -10.74 14.98
CA GLU A 210 9.01 -11.45 14.58
C GLU A 210 9.43 -12.47 15.64
N ARG A 211 9.51 -12.08 16.92
CA ARG A 211 9.83 -13.02 18.00
C ARG A 211 8.83 -14.19 18.12
N LYS A 212 7.53 -13.93 17.92
CA LYS A 212 6.52 -15.00 17.93
C LYS A 212 6.65 -15.91 16.70
N GLU A 213 7.07 -15.38 15.57
CA GLU A 213 7.40 -16.15 14.37
C GLU A 213 8.63 -17.02 14.61
N GLU A 214 9.72 -16.46 15.13
CA GLU A 214 10.93 -17.19 15.54
C GLU A 214 10.59 -18.35 16.47
N GLN A 215 9.76 -18.14 17.51
CA GLN A 215 9.34 -19.20 18.43
C GLN A 215 8.52 -20.29 17.74
N ARG A 216 7.65 -19.94 16.79
CA ARG A 216 6.88 -20.93 16.02
C ARG A 216 7.81 -21.77 15.15
N GLU A 217 8.79 -21.15 14.52
CA GLU A 217 9.79 -21.82 13.69
C GLU A 217 10.71 -22.72 14.54
N GLU A 218 11.20 -22.22 15.68
CA GLU A 218 12.01 -22.99 16.63
C GLU A 218 11.23 -24.20 17.16
N ASN A 219 9.94 -24.04 17.47
CA ASN A 219 9.09 -25.16 17.90
C ASN A 219 8.89 -26.21 16.79
N LYS A 220 8.88 -25.81 15.51
CA LYS A 220 8.67 -26.72 14.38
C LYS A 220 9.96 -27.44 13.95
N TRP A 221 11.07 -26.73 13.90
CA TRP A 221 12.33 -27.20 13.30
C TRP A 221 13.46 -27.41 14.31
N GLY A 222 13.25 -27.08 15.59
CA GLY A 222 14.28 -27.19 16.61
C GLY A 222 15.55 -26.44 16.21
N ASN A 223 16.71 -27.05 16.42
CA ASN A 223 18.03 -26.41 16.17
C ASN A 223 18.32 -25.99 14.72
N CYS A 224 17.49 -26.37 13.75
CA CYS A 224 17.68 -26.03 12.34
C CYS A 224 16.67 -25.00 11.81
N TRP A 225 15.93 -24.31 12.68
CA TRP A 225 14.93 -23.31 12.29
C TRP A 225 15.52 -22.13 11.50
N ASP A 226 16.68 -21.60 11.92
CA ASP A 226 17.41 -20.52 11.25
C ASP A 226 18.67 -21.06 10.53
N ILE A 227 18.63 -21.11 9.20
CA ILE A 227 19.71 -21.68 8.39
C ILE A 227 20.74 -20.61 8.11
N THR A 228 21.72 -20.54 9.01
CA THR A 228 22.91 -19.68 8.86
C THR A 228 23.93 -20.29 7.87
N PRO A 229 24.88 -19.50 7.33
CA PRO A 229 25.92 -20.00 6.43
C PRO A 229 26.78 -21.14 6.99
N ARG A 230 26.83 -21.30 8.32
CA ARG A 230 27.50 -22.42 9.00
C ARG A 230 26.66 -23.69 8.95
N ILE A 231 25.36 -23.57 9.23
CA ILE A 231 24.40 -24.69 9.18
C ILE A 231 24.23 -25.15 7.73
N ALA A 232 24.12 -24.22 6.78
CA ALA A 232 24.02 -24.53 5.35
C ALA A 232 25.17 -25.41 4.85
N ARG A 233 26.43 -25.06 5.20
CA ARG A 233 27.61 -25.86 4.84
C ARG A 233 27.57 -27.28 5.41
N ARG A 234 27.07 -27.43 6.64
CA ARG A 234 26.92 -28.74 7.29
C ARG A 234 25.83 -29.56 6.61
N LEU A 235 24.70 -28.96 6.26
CA LEU A 235 23.61 -29.61 5.53
C LEU A 235 24.04 -30.05 4.12
N ASP A 236 24.77 -29.20 3.39
CA ASP A 236 25.29 -29.53 2.07
C ASP A 236 26.32 -30.69 2.11
N ASN A 237 27.06 -30.80 3.22
CA ASN A 237 27.97 -31.92 3.49
C ASN A 237 27.25 -33.22 3.91
N GLY A 238 25.92 -33.20 4.05
CA GLY A 238 25.11 -34.34 4.45
C GLY A 238 25.14 -34.65 5.95
N GLU A 239 25.55 -33.70 6.80
CA GLU A 239 25.52 -33.87 8.25
C GLU A 239 24.08 -33.83 8.79
N ILE A 240 23.76 -34.76 9.71
CA ILE A 240 22.48 -34.76 10.42
C ILE A 240 22.58 -33.75 11.56
N ILE A 241 21.90 -32.61 11.42
CA ILE A 241 21.93 -31.53 12.40
C ILE A 241 20.79 -31.66 13.42
N ALA A 242 19.68 -32.27 13.02
CA ALA A 242 18.53 -32.57 13.87
C ALA A 242 18.30 -34.08 13.90
N GLU A 243 18.44 -34.68 15.09
CA GLU A 243 18.17 -36.12 15.29
C GLU A 243 16.69 -36.40 15.01
N GLY A 244 16.40 -37.20 13.97
CA GLY A 244 15.03 -37.65 13.67
C GLY A 244 14.23 -36.80 12.68
N GLN A 245 14.78 -35.72 12.11
CA GLN A 245 14.12 -34.96 11.04
C GLN A 245 14.80 -35.20 9.68
N ASP A 246 14.09 -35.82 8.73
CA ASP A 246 14.55 -35.89 7.34
C ASP A 246 14.21 -34.56 6.66
N LEU A 247 15.24 -33.83 6.20
CA LEU A 247 15.08 -32.55 5.52
C LEU A 247 15.11 -32.80 4.00
N PRO A 248 13.97 -32.89 3.31
CA PRO A 248 13.95 -33.24 1.89
C PRO A 248 14.58 -32.16 1.01
N PHE A 249 14.50 -30.89 1.42
CA PHE A 249 15.03 -29.75 0.68
C PHE A 249 16.56 -29.76 0.58
N SER A 250 17.27 -30.31 1.57
CA SER A 250 18.76 -30.38 1.56
C SER A 250 19.30 -31.36 0.52
N LYS A 251 18.47 -32.31 0.06
CA LYS A 251 18.83 -33.26 -1.01
C LYS A 251 18.68 -32.63 -2.40
N LEU A 252 17.81 -31.64 -2.54
CA LEU A 252 17.48 -31.01 -3.83
C LEU A 252 18.29 -29.73 -4.07
N PHE A 253 18.48 -28.91 -3.04
CA PHE A 253 19.11 -27.59 -3.18
C PHE A 253 20.51 -27.55 -2.55
N ASN A 254 21.39 -26.78 -3.18
CA ASN A 254 22.65 -26.35 -2.56
C ASN A 254 22.37 -25.11 -1.70
N ILE A 255 22.22 -25.32 -0.40
CA ILE A 255 21.73 -24.31 0.54
C ILE A 255 22.74 -23.17 0.68
N HIS A 256 24.04 -23.49 0.71
CA HIS A 256 25.09 -22.48 0.79
C HIS A 256 25.14 -21.57 -0.43
N ALA A 257 24.88 -22.08 -1.64
CA ALA A 257 24.80 -21.26 -2.85
C ALA A 257 23.62 -20.28 -2.78
N TRP A 258 22.48 -20.68 -2.23
CA TRP A 258 21.33 -19.79 -2.05
C TRP A 258 21.64 -18.64 -1.09
N LEU A 259 22.27 -18.92 0.04
CA LEU A 259 22.68 -17.86 0.98
C LEU A 259 23.71 -16.91 0.35
N LYS A 260 24.64 -17.43 -0.46
CA LYS A 260 25.57 -16.58 -1.22
C LYS A 260 24.87 -15.67 -2.23
N LEU A 261 23.83 -16.15 -2.89
CA LEU A 261 23.01 -15.31 -3.79
C LEU A 261 22.30 -14.22 -3.00
N SER A 262 21.77 -14.54 -1.81
CA SER A 262 21.17 -13.54 -0.93
C SER A 262 22.19 -12.47 -0.53
N GLU A 263 23.36 -12.89 -0.04
CA GLU A 263 24.44 -12.02 0.44
C GLU A 263 25.04 -11.12 -0.65
N ARG A 264 25.22 -11.62 -1.87
CA ARG A 264 25.95 -10.90 -2.91
C ARG A 264 25.08 -10.22 -3.95
N ILE A 265 23.85 -10.69 -4.14
CA ILE A 265 22.98 -10.26 -5.23
C ILE A 265 21.67 -9.69 -4.69
N PHE A 266 20.88 -10.45 -3.92
CA PHE A 266 19.52 -10.01 -3.58
C PHE A 266 19.45 -8.96 -2.47
N MET A 267 20.38 -8.98 -1.52
CA MET A 267 20.39 -8.06 -0.38
C MET A 267 21.59 -7.11 -0.39
N ASN A 268 22.24 -6.89 -1.55
CA ASN A 268 23.47 -6.11 -1.68
C ASN A 268 23.30 -4.89 -2.61
N SER A 269 22.17 -4.19 -2.47
CA SER A 269 21.88 -2.95 -3.22
C SER A 269 22.87 -1.85 -2.83
N SER A 270 23.09 -0.88 -3.74
CA SER A 270 23.82 0.35 -3.41
C SER A 270 23.05 1.26 -2.46
N ILE A 271 21.74 1.05 -2.31
CA ILE A 271 20.90 1.79 -1.38
C ILE A 271 21.03 1.20 0.03
N PRO A 272 21.40 2.00 1.06
CA PRO A 272 21.58 1.50 2.41
C PRO A 272 20.36 0.78 3.01
N SER A 273 19.14 1.18 2.68
CA SER A 273 17.92 0.52 3.19
C SER A 273 17.67 -0.87 2.61
N GLU A 274 18.28 -1.20 1.46
CA GLU A 274 18.14 -2.49 0.77
C GLU A 274 19.43 -3.34 0.87
N ASN A 275 20.42 -2.85 1.62
CA ASN A 275 21.68 -3.54 1.86
C ASN A 275 21.68 -4.23 3.23
N TRP A 276 21.97 -5.53 3.27
CA TRP A 276 21.96 -6.30 4.51
C TRP A 276 22.98 -5.77 5.55
N ASP A 277 24.15 -5.30 5.11
CA ASP A 277 25.23 -4.85 6.00
C ASP A 277 24.86 -3.56 6.75
N ALA A 278 24.08 -2.69 6.09
CA ALA A 278 23.56 -1.47 6.68
C ALA A 278 22.45 -1.72 7.73
N ILE A 279 21.74 -2.85 7.64
CA ILE A 279 20.64 -3.22 8.54
C ILE A 279 21.16 -3.98 9.76
N ASP A 280 21.86 -5.11 9.56
CA ASP A 280 22.36 -5.96 10.66
C ASP A 280 23.76 -6.51 10.40
N ASN A 281 24.49 -6.85 11.48
CA ASN A 281 25.84 -7.43 11.39
C ASN A 281 25.84 -8.93 11.08
N ARG A 282 24.67 -9.52 10.94
CA ARG A 282 24.53 -10.94 10.71
C ARG A 282 24.47 -11.16 9.20
N PRO A 283 25.26 -12.10 8.66
CA PRO A 283 25.11 -12.46 7.26
C PRO A 283 23.68 -13.00 7.05
N PRO A 284 23.12 -12.84 5.85
CA PRO A 284 21.76 -13.27 5.58
C PRO A 284 21.60 -14.76 5.86
N SER A 285 20.51 -15.09 6.56
CA SER A 285 20.04 -16.43 6.81
C SER A 285 18.63 -16.60 6.26
N MET A 286 18.16 -17.83 6.17
CA MET A 286 16.80 -18.15 5.73
C MET A 286 16.18 -19.16 6.66
N TRP A 287 14.88 -19.09 6.86
CA TRP A 287 14.17 -20.05 7.70
C TRP A 287 14.01 -21.40 7.01
N ALA A 288 13.97 -22.46 7.79
CA ALA A 288 13.74 -23.82 7.28
C ALA A 288 12.39 -23.98 6.59
N THR A 289 11.34 -23.32 7.06
CA THR A 289 10.04 -23.25 6.35
C THR A 289 10.19 -22.70 4.95
N THR A 290 11.00 -21.66 4.74
CA THR A 290 11.20 -21.08 3.42
C THR A 290 11.80 -22.11 2.45
N PHE A 291 12.74 -22.94 2.89
CA PHE A 291 13.27 -24.04 2.07
C PHE A 291 12.28 -25.18 1.87
N GLU A 292 11.44 -25.48 2.86
CA GLU A 292 10.31 -26.40 2.69
C GLU A 292 9.35 -25.91 1.59
N ASP A 293 9.01 -24.62 1.61
CA ASP A 293 8.15 -23.99 0.62
C ASP A 293 8.78 -24.03 -0.77
N PHE A 294 10.07 -23.67 -0.91
CA PHE A 294 10.78 -23.78 -2.18
C PHE A 294 10.84 -25.21 -2.71
N HIS A 295 11.04 -26.19 -1.82
CA HIS A 295 11.04 -27.59 -2.22
C HIS A 295 9.64 -28.02 -2.69
N SER A 296 8.58 -27.63 -1.97
CA SER A 296 7.20 -27.91 -2.35
C SER A 296 6.86 -27.30 -3.72
N LEU A 297 7.30 -26.06 -3.96
CA LEU A 297 7.10 -25.33 -5.20
C LEU A 297 7.85 -26.02 -6.35
N ALA A 298 9.13 -26.33 -6.17
CA ALA A 298 9.94 -27.04 -7.17
C ALA A 298 9.33 -28.39 -7.54
N VAL A 299 8.91 -29.19 -6.55
CA VAL A 299 8.24 -30.48 -6.80
C VAL A 299 6.90 -30.29 -7.50
N SER A 300 6.11 -29.30 -7.12
CA SER A 300 4.80 -29.05 -7.75
C SER A 300 4.91 -28.63 -9.22
N ILE A 301 5.85 -27.74 -9.53
CA ILE A 301 6.09 -27.26 -10.89
C ILE A 301 6.67 -28.37 -11.76
N THR A 302 7.69 -29.08 -11.26
CA THR A 302 8.29 -30.20 -11.99
C THR A 302 7.28 -31.31 -12.24
N LYS A 303 6.43 -31.65 -11.26
CA LYS A 303 5.35 -32.63 -11.46
C LYS A 303 4.37 -32.18 -12.53
N ARG A 304 3.95 -30.91 -12.51
CA ARG A 304 3.03 -30.35 -13.51
C ARG A 304 3.64 -30.37 -14.91
N LEU A 305 4.92 -30.03 -15.03
CA LEU A 305 5.67 -30.09 -16.28
C LEU A 305 5.79 -31.53 -16.80
N VAL A 306 6.19 -32.48 -15.95
CA VAL A 306 6.28 -33.90 -16.33
C VAL A 306 4.91 -34.45 -16.76
N GLN A 307 3.84 -34.10 -16.05
CA GLN A 307 2.49 -34.57 -16.42
C GLN A 307 2.00 -34.00 -17.75
N THR A 308 2.21 -32.71 -17.99
CA THR A 308 1.81 -32.07 -19.26
C THR A 308 2.66 -32.56 -20.43
N THR A 309 3.96 -32.77 -20.23
CA THR A 309 4.83 -33.37 -21.26
C THR A 309 4.42 -34.80 -21.60
N ILE A 310 4.11 -35.64 -20.61
CA ILE A 310 3.56 -36.97 -20.84
C ILE A 310 2.26 -36.87 -21.64
N PHE A 311 1.31 -36.02 -21.22
CA PHE A 311 0.03 -35.85 -21.90
C PHE A 311 0.18 -35.39 -23.37
N LEU A 312 1.02 -34.39 -23.64
CA LEU A 312 1.27 -33.89 -24.99
C LEU A 312 1.98 -34.94 -25.86
N SER A 313 2.98 -35.63 -25.30
CA SER A 313 3.69 -36.69 -26.00
C SER A 313 2.77 -37.87 -26.34
N GLU A 314 1.91 -38.30 -25.41
CA GLU A 314 0.91 -39.33 -25.65
C GLU A 314 -0.09 -38.89 -26.72
N SER A 315 -0.56 -37.65 -26.67
CA SER A 315 -1.50 -37.12 -27.65
C SER A 315 -0.89 -37.13 -29.06
N ARG A 316 0.36 -36.71 -29.21
CA ARG A 316 1.12 -36.80 -30.46
C ARG A 316 1.31 -38.25 -30.91
N ILE A 317 1.68 -39.15 -30.00
CA ILE A 317 1.90 -40.57 -30.32
C ILE A 317 0.60 -41.21 -30.81
N ARG A 318 -0.53 -40.97 -30.14
CA ARG A 318 -1.85 -41.49 -30.55
C ARG A 318 -2.23 -40.98 -31.94
N ALA A 319 -2.19 -39.67 -32.17
CA ALA A 319 -2.49 -39.08 -33.47
C ALA A 319 -1.57 -39.60 -34.59
N LYS A 320 -0.28 -39.75 -34.32
CA LYS A 320 0.68 -40.26 -35.32
C LYS A 320 0.54 -41.76 -35.56
N ARG A 321 0.10 -42.53 -34.56
CA ARG A 321 -0.13 -43.99 -34.67
C ARG A 321 -1.32 -44.32 -35.55
N GLU A 322 -2.33 -43.45 -35.61
CA GLU A 322 -3.44 -43.56 -36.56
C GLU A 322 -2.98 -43.49 -38.02
N LEU A 323 -1.96 -42.67 -38.30
CA LEU A 323 -1.39 -42.53 -39.65
C LEU A 323 -0.26 -43.54 -39.93
N ILE A 324 0.57 -43.83 -38.92
CA ILE A 324 1.76 -44.69 -39.02
C ILE A 324 1.79 -45.63 -37.81
N PRO A 325 1.32 -46.89 -37.96
CA PRO A 325 1.23 -47.86 -36.87
C PRO A 325 2.56 -48.21 -36.19
N THR A 326 3.71 -47.97 -36.86
CA THR A 326 5.06 -48.24 -36.34
C THR A 326 5.68 -47.06 -35.58
N THR A 327 4.87 -46.11 -35.11
CA THR A 327 5.35 -44.95 -34.35
C THR A 327 5.91 -45.39 -32.99
N ARG A 328 7.12 -44.92 -32.65
CA ARG A 328 7.79 -45.22 -31.37
C ARG A 328 7.23 -44.36 -30.22
N GLU A 329 7.14 -44.95 -29.05
CA GLU A 329 6.72 -44.32 -27.79
C GLU A 329 7.91 -43.62 -27.13
N ILE A 330 8.25 -42.43 -27.63
CA ILE A 330 9.39 -41.63 -27.15
C ILE A 330 8.93 -40.19 -26.96
N VAL A 331 9.29 -39.57 -25.84
CA VAL A 331 9.10 -38.14 -25.56
C VAL A 331 10.16 -37.34 -26.31
N ARG A 332 9.76 -36.30 -27.02
CA ARG A 332 10.67 -35.42 -27.80
C ARG A 332 10.86 -34.08 -27.09
N ALA A 333 11.96 -33.39 -27.38
CA ALA A 333 12.20 -32.02 -26.88
C ALA A 333 11.05 -31.05 -27.22
N GLN A 334 10.49 -31.16 -28.43
CA GLN A 334 9.30 -30.41 -28.86
C GLN A 334 8.06 -30.66 -27.98
N ASP A 335 7.91 -31.86 -27.43
CA ASP A 335 6.80 -32.17 -26.50
C ASP A 335 7.01 -31.42 -25.16
N VAL A 336 8.27 -31.18 -24.79
CA VAL A 336 8.67 -30.39 -23.61
C VAL A 336 8.48 -28.90 -23.83
N GLU A 337 8.94 -28.37 -24.95
CA GLU A 337 8.73 -26.97 -25.34
C GLU A 337 7.24 -26.60 -25.41
N ALA A 338 6.43 -27.47 -26.02
CA ALA A 338 4.98 -27.28 -26.06
C ALA A 338 4.33 -27.29 -24.67
N ALA A 339 4.84 -28.11 -23.73
CA ALA A 339 4.37 -28.12 -22.35
C ALA A 339 4.76 -26.84 -21.60
N VAL A 340 5.99 -26.36 -21.78
CA VAL A 340 6.48 -25.09 -21.22
C VAL A 340 5.58 -23.94 -21.68
N PHE A 341 5.30 -23.87 -22.99
CA PHE A 341 4.40 -22.87 -23.56
C PHE A 341 2.96 -23.00 -23.03
N SER A 342 2.42 -24.22 -22.96
CA SER A 342 1.07 -24.47 -22.44
C SER A 342 0.91 -24.12 -20.95
N LEU A 343 1.99 -24.20 -20.17
CA LEU A 343 2.01 -23.83 -18.75
C LEU A 343 2.33 -22.34 -18.52
N GLY A 344 2.61 -21.58 -19.59
CA GLY A 344 3.01 -20.18 -19.49
C GLY A 344 4.35 -19.96 -18.78
N LEU A 345 5.24 -20.96 -18.82
CA LEU A 345 6.57 -20.86 -18.24
C LEU A 345 7.52 -20.16 -19.22
N ASN A 346 8.48 -19.40 -18.68
CA ASN A 346 9.53 -18.80 -19.50
C ASN A 346 10.52 -19.86 -19.96
N HIS A 347 10.96 -19.78 -21.21
CA HIS A 347 11.92 -20.71 -21.80
C HIS A 347 13.32 -20.55 -21.17
N ASN A 348 13.73 -19.30 -20.91
CA ASN A 348 15.08 -18.96 -20.47
C ASN A 348 15.09 -17.93 -19.33
N SER A 349 16.06 -18.08 -18.41
CA SER A 349 16.30 -17.16 -17.29
C SER A 349 17.42 -16.15 -17.56
N HIS A 350 18.08 -16.20 -18.73
CA HIS A 350 19.18 -15.29 -19.08
C HIS A 350 18.79 -13.82 -19.02
N ARG A 351 17.60 -13.46 -19.53
CA ARG A 351 17.09 -12.08 -19.44
C ARG A 351 16.83 -11.65 -18.00
N PHE A 352 16.44 -12.58 -17.14
CA PHE A 352 16.22 -12.31 -15.73
C PHE A 352 17.53 -11.99 -14.99
N TRP A 353 18.62 -12.67 -15.35
CA TRP A 353 19.95 -12.51 -14.73
C TRP A 353 20.79 -11.38 -15.35
N SER A 354 20.71 -11.14 -16.66
CA SER A 354 21.39 -10.01 -17.32
C SER A 354 20.94 -8.67 -16.75
N ASN A 355 19.63 -8.48 -16.62
CA ASN A 355 19.04 -7.26 -16.05
C ASN A 355 19.11 -7.22 -14.52
N CYS A 356 19.82 -8.15 -13.88
CA CYS A 356 19.81 -8.27 -12.43
C CYS A 356 20.52 -7.10 -11.74
N ALA A 357 21.63 -6.62 -12.30
CA ALA A 357 22.36 -5.47 -11.77
C ALA A 357 21.49 -4.21 -11.76
N ARG A 358 20.81 -3.91 -12.87
CA ARG A 358 19.88 -2.78 -12.96
C ARG A 358 18.66 -2.95 -12.05
N ARG A 359 18.07 -4.15 -12.02
CA ARG A 359 16.86 -4.44 -11.22
C ARG A 359 17.10 -4.31 -9.71
N LEU A 360 18.27 -4.73 -9.26
CA LEU A 360 18.66 -4.74 -7.84
C LEU A 360 19.62 -3.61 -7.47
N ARG A 361 19.90 -2.69 -8.40
CA ARG A 361 20.80 -1.54 -8.24
C ARG A 361 22.16 -1.94 -7.67
N LEU A 362 22.75 -2.99 -8.25
CA LEU A 362 24.04 -3.53 -7.83
C LEU A 362 25.18 -2.72 -8.45
N GLU A 363 26.17 -2.41 -7.63
CA GLU A 363 27.46 -1.93 -8.11
C GLU A 363 28.33 -3.14 -8.47
N VAL A 364 28.63 -3.28 -9.76
CA VAL A 364 29.40 -4.39 -10.30
C VAL A 364 30.77 -3.87 -10.72
N TYR A 365 31.81 -4.52 -10.23
CA TYR A 365 33.19 -4.20 -10.54
C TYR A 365 33.80 -5.33 -11.38
N GLU A 366 34.70 -5.02 -12.32
CA GLU A 366 35.42 -6.05 -13.10
C GLU A 366 36.29 -6.93 -12.20
N GLU A 367 36.96 -6.31 -11.23
CA GLU A 367 37.65 -6.97 -10.14
C GLU A 367 37.19 -6.36 -8.82
N PRO A 368 36.90 -7.19 -7.78
CA PRO A 368 36.48 -6.66 -6.50
C PRO A 368 37.63 -5.82 -5.90
N PRO A 369 37.36 -4.60 -5.41
CA PRO A 369 38.39 -3.78 -4.79
C PRO A 369 39.01 -4.52 -3.61
N LEU A 370 40.34 -4.52 -3.54
CA LEU A 370 41.06 -5.04 -2.38
C LEU A 370 40.75 -4.13 -1.19
N GLN A 371 40.43 -4.76 -0.05
CA GLN A 371 39.80 -4.13 1.12
C GLN A 371 40.61 -2.99 1.79
N ASP A 372 41.83 -2.70 1.31
CA ASP A 372 42.78 -1.75 1.90
C ASP A 372 43.45 -0.79 0.88
N GLU A 373 43.06 -0.81 -0.41
CA GLU A 373 43.56 0.16 -1.39
C GLU A 373 42.40 1.04 -1.89
N GLU A 374 42.50 2.35 -1.64
CA GLU A 374 41.66 3.40 -2.25
C GLU A 374 41.95 3.51 -3.75
N VAL A 375 41.89 2.39 -4.48
CA VAL A 375 41.78 2.45 -5.93
C VAL A 375 40.32 2.77 -6.20
N GLU A 376 40.07 3.97 -6.72
CA GLU A 376 38.79 4.37 -7.30
C GLU A 376 38.50 3.48 -8.52
N CYS A 377 38.19 2.20 -8.29
CA CYS A 377 37.60 1.35 -9.31
C CYS A 377 36.19 1.89 -9.51
N GLU A 378 35.95 2.57 -10.63
CA GLU A 378 34.60 3.00 -10.97
C GLU A 378 33.73 1.77 -11.25
N PRO A 379 32.49 1.71 -10.72
CA PRO A 379 31.57 0.62 -11.02
C PRO A 379 31.22 0.64 -12.51
N LEU A 380 31.07 -0.55 -13.11
CA LEU A 380 30.62 -0.69 -14.48
C LEU A 380 29.22 -0.10 -14.64
N SER A 381 28.98 0.57 -15.77
CA SER A 381 27.63 1.02 -16.10
C SER A 381 26.70 -0.18 -16.34
N TYR A 382 25.41 -0.02 -16.03
CA TYR A 382 24.43 -1.10 -16.21
C TYR A 382 24.38 -1.64 -17.64
N GLU A 383 24.57 -0.77 -18.65
CA GLU A 383 24.60 -1.18 -20.05
C GLU A 383 25.83 -2.02 -20.38
N GLN A 384 27.00 -1.69 -19.81
CA GLN A 384 28.21 -2.51 -19.96
C GLN A 384 28.02 -3.88 -19.30
N VAL A 385 27.48 -3.93 -18.08
CA VAL A 385 27.21 -5.21 -17.38
C VAL A 385 26.24 -6.09 -18.17
N GLU A 386 25.14 -5.51 -18.68
CA GLU A 386 24.14 -6.23 -19.47
C GLU A 386 24.71 -6.75 -20.80
N ASN A 387 25.63 -6.01 -21.43
CA ASN A 387 26.31 -6.44 -22.65
C ASN A 387 27.39 -7.51 -22.41
N LEU A 388 28.05 -7.47 -21.25
CA LEU A 388 29.11 -8.43 -20.88
C LEU A 388 28.56 -9.78 -20.40
N LEU A 389 27.33 -9.81 -19.87
CA LEU A 389 26.64 -11.05 -19.49
C LEU A 389 26.04 -11.70 -20.75
N PRO A 390 26.56 -12.84 -21.24
CA PRO A 390 26.11 -13.40 -22.50
C PRO A 390 24.64 -13.81 -22.43
N ILE A 391 23.85 -13.27 -23.36
CA ILE A 391 22.56 -13.84 -23.77
C ILE A 391 22.93 -15.10 -24.55
N GLY A 392 22.66 -16.29 -24.00
CA GLY A 392 23.07 -17.56 -24.64
C GLY A 392 22.71 -17.62 -26.14
N ASP A 393 23.72 -17.93 -26.95
CA ASP A 393 23.72 -17.95 -28.43
C ASP A 393 22.85 -19.07 -29.07
N GLU A 394 21.58 -19.24 -28.67
CA GLU A 394 20.67 -20.17 -29.36
C GLU A 394 19.35 -19.56 -29.87
N ASP A 395 18.97 -18.35 -29.44
CA ASP A 395 17.69 -17.72 -29.85
C ASP A 395 17.83 -16.48 -30.76
N ALA A 396 19.04 -16.15 -31.22
CA ALA A 396 19.27 -14.95 -32.04
C ALA A 396 18.68 -15.02 -33.46
N ASP A 397 18.25 -16.19 -33.93
CA ASP A 397 17.80 -16.39 -35.32
C ASP A 397 16.27 -16.25 -35.55
N GLN A 398 15.47 -15.80 -34.57
CA GLN A 398 14.02 -15.60 -34.77
C GLN A 398 13.48 -14.19 -34.54
N PHE A 399 14.33 -13.18 -34.33
CA PHE A 399 13.89 -11.77 -34.27
C PHE A 399 14.74 -10.85 -35.16
N ILE A 400 14.97 -11.25 -36.42
CA ILE A 400 15.41 -10.29 -37.45
C ILE A 400 14.19 -9.63 -38.05
N GLY A 401 13.85 -8.45 -37.55
CA GLY A 401 12.79 -7.65 -38.13
C GLY A 401 12.44 -6.42 -37.32
N LEU A 402 13.39 -5.49 -37.16
CA LEU A 402 13.19 -4.03 -37.23
C LEU A 402 14.54 -3.37 -36.89
N GLN A 403 15.23 -2.93 -37.94
CA GLN A 403 16.39 -2.06 -37.77
C GLN A 403 15.94 -0.67 -37.30
N PRO A 404 16.59 -0.05 -36.31
CA PRO A 404 16.64 1.40 -36.22
C PRO A 404 17.72 1.89 -37.18
N LYS A 405 17.31 2.65 -38.20
CA LYS A 405 18.24 3.48 -38.98
C LYS A 405 18.79 4.59 -38.08
N PRO A 406 20.09 4.91 -38.16
CA PRO A 406 20.60 6.17 -37.66
C PRO A 406 20.33 7.25 -38.70
N ASP A 407 19.86 8.42 -38.28
CA ASP A 407 20.17 9.66 -38.98
C ASP A 407 20.70 10.67 -37.96
N PRO A 408 21.79 11.38 -38.31
CA PRO A 408 22.43 12.38 -37.46
C PRO A 408 21.83 13.76 -37.74
N GLU A 409 21.67 14.58 -36.71
CA GLU A 409 21.67 16.05 -36.88
C GLU A 409 22.08 16.69 -35.56
N GLU A 410 23.38 17.02 -35.48
CA GLU A 410 23.98 17.93 -34.51
C GLU A 410 23.31 19.31 -34.64
N ILE A 411 22.67 19.78 -33.57
CA ILE A 411 22.34 21.21 -33.43
C ILE A 411 23.44 21.86 -32.59
N ILE A 412 24.22 22.65 -33.31
CA ILE A 412 25.31 23.51 -32.84
C ILE A 412 24.78 24.47 -31.78
N TYR A 413 25.40 24.44 -30.59
CA TYR A 413 25.34 25.51 -29.60
C TYR A 413 26.01 26.76 -30.20
N ILE A 414 25.21 27.77 -30.55
CA ILE A 414 25.71 29.11 -30.82
C ILE A 414 25.41 29.96 -29.59
N SER A 415 26.45 30.19 -28.80
CA SER A 415 26.53 31.32 -27.88
C SER A 415 26.68 32.59 -28.72
N GLU A 416 25.69 33.47 -28.69
CA GLU A 416 25.87 34.87 -29.05
C GLU A 416 25.35 35.76 -27.92
N ASP A 417 26.31 36.35 -27.23
CA ASP A 417 26.18 37.60 -26.51
C ASP A 417 25.55 38.66 -27.41
N ASN A 418 24.46 39.27 -26.95
CA ASN A 418 24.15 40.64 -27.31
C ASN A 418 23.59 41.38 -26.09
N ALA A 419 24.52 42.06 -25.43
CA ALA A 419 24.25 43.11 -24.47
C ALA A 419 23.73 44.36 -25.19
N LEU A 420 22.47 44.71 -24.94
CA LEU A 420 21.89 46.05 -25.03
C LEU A 420 20.82 46.06 -23.93
N GLY A 421 21.00 46.74 -22.80
CA GLY A 421 21.22 48.18 -22.75
C GLY A 421 19.86 48.88 -22.81
N SER A 422 19.01 48.68 -21.80
CA SER A 422 17.82 49.50 -21.55
C SER A 422 17.82 49.86 -20.08
N ASP A 423 18.24 51.10 -19.81
CA ASP A 423 17.95 51.84 -18.58
C ASP A 423 16.49 51.61 -18.19
N PHE A 424 16.27 51.11 -16.98
CA PHE A 424 15.05 51.34 -16.25
C PHE A 424 15.47 51.87 -14.89
N GLU A 425 15.41 53.19 -14.75
CA GLU A 425 15.64 53.91 -13.51
C GLU A 425 14.71 53.34 -12.42
N GLU A 426 15.31 52.79 -11.36
CA GLU A 426 14.62 52.60 -10.09
C GLU A 426 14.22 53.99 -9.56
N PRO A 427 12.92 54.25 -9.29
CA PRO A 427 12.58 55.33 -8.40
C PRO A 427 12.77 54.84 -6.97
N ASP A 428 13.84 55.34 -6.35
CA ASP A 428 13.99 55.45 -4.91
C ASP A 428 12.74 56.15 -4.35
N PHE A 429 11.84 55.36 -3.75
CA PHE A 429 10.74 55.88 -2.95
C PHE A 429 10.94 55.39 -1.51
N GLU A 430 11.65 56.21 -0.73
CA GLU A 430 11.48 56.25 0.72
C GLU A 430 10.04 56.67 1.01
N GLU A 431 9.13 55.71 1.20
CA GLU A 431 7.80 55.96 1.73
C GLU A 431 7.46 55.00 2.88
N SER A 432 6.84 55.59 3.89
CA SER A 432 6.48 54.99 5.17
C SER A 432 5.55 53.77 5.03
N PRO A 433 5.51 52.85 6.02
CA PRO A 433 4.69 51.63 5.94
C PRO A 433 3.19 51.97 6.00
N GLN A 434 2.60 52.19 4.82
CA GLN A 434 1.15 52.16 4.63
C GLN A 434 0.78 50.72 4.29
N LEU A 435 -0.11 50.16 5.11
CA LEU A 435 -0.76 48.87 4.92
C LEU A 435 -1.45 48.85 3.55
N PHE A 436 -0.76 48.38 2.50
CA PHE A 436 -1.41 48.01 1.26
C PHE A 436 -2.23 46.75 1.52
N ASP A 437 -3.48 46.76 1.04
CA ASP A 437 -4.37 45.60 1.07
C ASP A 437 -3.82 44.52 0.11
N GLU A 438 -2.88 43.71 0.61
CA GLU A 438 -2.25 42.61 -0.14
C GLU A 438 -3.30 41.66 -0.72
N GLU A 439 -4.39 41.44 0.02
CA GLU A 439 -5.52 40.61 -0.42
C GLU A 439 -6.22 41.24 -1.63
N GLY A 440 -6.47 42.55 -1.60
CA GLY A 440 -7.02 43.30 -2.72
C GLY A 440 -6.19 43.20 -4.01
N LEU A 441 -4.86 43.26 -3.88
CA LEU A 441 -3.94 43.08 -5.02
C LEU A 441 -3.95 41.65 -5.56
N ALA A 442 -4.03 40.65 -4.68
CA ALA A 442 -4.09 39.25 -5.05
C ALA A 442 -5.42 38.90 -5.75
N ILE A 443 -6.55 39.45 -5.30
CA ILE A 443 -7.86 39.33 -5.98
C ILE A 443 -7.80 39.95 -7.38
N GLU A 444 -7.13 41.09 -7.53
CA GLU A 444 -6.99 41.74 -8.84
C GLU A 444 -6.13 40.93 -9.80
N ARG A 445 -5.04 40.33 -9.32
CA ARG A 445 -4.18 39.44 -10.12
C ARG A 445 -4.97 38.25 -10.64
N GLU A 446 -5.71 37.57 -9.78
CA GLU A 446 -6.52 36.41 -10.15
C GLU A 446 -7.65 36.79 -11.12
N ALA A 447 -8.31 37.92 -10.90
CA ALA A 447 -9.31 38.43 -11.83
C ALA A 447 -8.73 38.69 -13.23
N ASN A 448 -7.50 39.21 -13.31
CA ASN A 448 -6.82 39.43 -14.59
C ASN A 448 -6.38 38.10 -15.23
N GLU A 449 -5.91 37.13 -14.44
CA GLU A 449 -5.56 35.79 -14.92
C GLU A 449 -6.78 35.07 -15.53
N VAL A 450 -7.92 35.08 -14.82
CA VAL A 450 -9.18 34.51 -15.33
C VAL A 450 -9.61 35.19 -16.62
N LEU A 451 -9.44 36.50 -16.76
CA LEU A 451 -9.76 37.22 -17.99
C LEU A 451 -8.79 36.90 -19.13
N GLN A 452 -7.51 36.67 -18.84
CA GLN A 452 -6.45 36.43 -19.83
C GLN A 452 -6.45 34.99 -20.36
N PHE A 453 -6.61 34.00 -19.49
CA PHE A 453 -6.45 32.57 -19.83
C PHE A 453 -7.77 31.83 -20.06
N SER A 454 -8.91 32.47 -19.83
CA SER A 454 -10.20 31.85 -20.08
C SER A 454 -10.52 31.82 -21.57
N ALA A 455 -10.90 30.64 -22.07
CA ALA A 455 -11.16 30.36 -23.48
C ALA A 455 -12.43 30.99 -24.06
N ALA A 456 -13.09 31.88 -23.32
CA ALA A 456 -14.28 32.58 -23.81
C ALA A 456 -13.89 34.01 -24.22
N ASP A 457 -14.23 34.40 -25.44
CA ASP A 457 -14.01 35.77 -25.92
C ASP A 457 -14.90 36.74 -25.12
N PHE A 458 -14.29 37.54 -24.24
CA PHE A 458 -15.04 38.42 -23.34
C PHE A 458 -14.96 39.90 -23.74
N PRO A 459 -16.09 40.64 -23.65
CA PRO A 459 -16.07 42.09 -23.62
C PRO A 459 -15.63 42.59 -22.22
N GLU A 460 -14.47 43.24 -22.13
CA GLU A 460 -13.97 43.92 -20.92
C GLU A 460 -14.90 45.07 -20.52
N THR A 461 -15.97 44.76 -19.77
CA THR A 461 -16.81 45.78 -19.16
C THR A 461 -16.43 45.93 -17.69
N TYR A 462 -16.16 47.16 -17.24
CA TYR A 462 -15.80 47.50 -15.86
C TYR A 462 -16.71 46.80 -14.81
N ARG A 463 -18.04 46.82 -15.03
CA ARG A 463 -19.01 46.17 -14.14
C ARG A 463 -18.82 44.65 -14.02
N LYS A 464 -18.44 43.96 -15.11
CA LYS A 464 -18.20 42.51 -15.07
C LYS A 464 -16.91 42.17 -14.33
N LYS A 465 -15.86 42.98 -14.52
CA LYS A 465 -14.60 42.86 -13.79
C LYS A 465 -14.82 43.05 -12.29
N GLU A 466 -15.60 44.04 -11.89
CA GLU A 466 -15.94 44.29 -10.48
C GLU A 466 -16.79 43.16 -9.88
N THR A 467 -17.75 42.61 -10.63
CA THR A 467 -18.50 41.42 -10.18
C THR A 467 -17.64 40.17 -10.07
N LEU A 468 -16.61 40.02 -10.91
CA LEU A 468 -15.66 38.91 -10.84
C LEU A 468 -14.78 39.05 -9.59
N LYS A 469 -14.19 40.23 -9.36
CA LYS A 469 -13.41 40.52 -8.14
C LYS A 469 -14.20 40.23 -6.87
N ASN A 470 -15.45 40.67 -6.79
CA ASN A 470 -16.31 40.40 -5.62
C ASN A 470 -16.59 38.91 -5.40
N ARG A 471 -16.60 38.08 -6.46
CA ARG A 471 -16.81 36.63 -6.32
C ARG A 471 -15.55 35.89 -5.94
N ILE A 472 -14.41 36.26 -6.52
CA ILE A 472 -13.09 35.76 -6.09
C ILE A 472 -12.89 36.06 -4.60
N ALA A 473 -13.23 37.27 -4.16
CA ALA A 473 -13.17 37.65 -2.74
C ALA A 473 -14.14 36.86 -1.83
N VAL A 474 -15.22 36.28 -2.37
CA VAL A 474 -16.12 35.39 -1.62
C VAL A 474 -15.55 33.97 -1.60
N GLU A 475 -15.07 33.48 -2.73
CA GLU A 475 -14.47 32.14 -2.89
C GLU A 475 -13.24 31.98 -2.00
N ARG A 476 -12.30 32.94 -2.02
CA ARG A 476 -11.13 32.94 -1.12
C ARG A 476 -11.50 32.94 0.36
N ARG A 477 -12.59 33.63 0.75
CA ARG A 477 -13.08 33.57 2.13
C ARG A 477 -13.64 32.19 2.49
N GLN A 478 -14.24 31.48 1.52
CA GLN A 478 -14.67 30.10 1.73
C GLN A 478 -13.48 29.14 1.80
N GLU A 479 -12.45 29.35 0.99
CA GLU A 479 -11.20 28.59 1.05
C GLU A 479 -10.49 28.79 2.39
N GLN A 480 -10.28 30.04 2.83
CA GLN A 480 -9.70 30.35 4.15
C GLN A 480 -10.50 29.71 5.28
N TYR A 481 -11.83 29.76 5.22
CA TYR A 481 -12.67 29.11 6.22
C TYR A 481 -12.58 27.57 6.18
N ALA A 482 -12.40 26.97 4.99
CA ALA A 482 -12.15 25.55 4.85
C ALA A 482 -10.76 25.18 5.42
N GLU A 483 -9.72 25.97 5.16
CA GLU A 483 -8.38 25.79 5.73
C GLU A 483 -8.39 25.88 7.26
N GLU A 484 -9.09 26.85 7.85
CA GLU A 484 -9.25 26.95 9.31
C GLU A 484 -9.92 25.70 9.90
N ARG A 485 -10.88 25.13 9.17
CA ARG A 485 -11.56 23.90 9.59
C ARG A 485 -10.64 22.70 9.47
N ASP A 486 -9.87 22.59 8.38
CA ASP A 486 -8.91 21.51 8.17
C ASP A 486 -7.80 21.54 9.22
N GLN A 487 -7.31 22.72 9.57
CA GLN A 487 -6.34 22.93 10.65
C GLN A 487 -6.91 22.51 12.02
N TYR A 488 -8.16 22.88 12.31
CA TYR A 488 -8.81 22.48 13.56
C TYR A 488 -9.02 20.97 13.66
N VAL A 489 -9.49 20.32 12.58
CA VAL A 489 -9.69 18.87 12.55
C VAL A 489 -8.35 18.14 12.61
N SER A 490 -7.31 18.65 11.93
CA SER A 490 -5.94 18.11 12.02
C SER A 490 -5.41 18.16 13.45
N TRP A 491 -5.59 19.29 14.15
CA TRP A 491 -5.25 19.41 15.56
C TRP A 491 -6.01 18.42 16.45
N GLN A 492 -7.32 18.23 16.21
CA GLN A 492 -8.12 17.28 16.97
C GLN A 492 -7.65 15.84 16.74
N ALA A 493 -7.50 15.45 15.47
CA ALA A 493 -7.05 14.11 15.09
C ALA A 493 -5.64 13.82 15.64
N GLU A 494 -4.73 14.78 15.60
CA GLU A 494 -3.40 14.61 16.16
C GLU A 494 -3.44 14.42 17.69
N ASN A 495 -4.30 15.14 18.42
CA ASN A 495 -4.48 14.91 19.86
C ASN A 495 -5.05 13.51 20.13
N GLU A 496 -6.05 13.07 19.36
CA GLU A 496 -6.61 11.72 19.47
C GLU A 496 -5.53 10.65 19.21
N MET A 497 -4.62 10.89 18.25
CA MET A 497 -3.49 10.00 17.99
C MET A 497 -2.47 9.99 19.14
N TRP A 498 -2.17 11.13 19.76
CA TRP A 498 -1.30 11.19 20.93
C TRP A 498 -1.90 10.47 22.14
N ASP A 499 -3.20 10.63 22.37
CA ASP A 499 -3.94 9.92 23.43
C ASP A 499 -3.94 8.41 23.18
N LEU A 500 -4.19 7.98 21.94
CA LEU A 500 -4.09 6.58 21.52
C LEU A 500 -2.67 6.04 21.72
N LEU A 501 -1.64 6.84 21.42
CA LEU A 501 -0.24 6.47 21.63
C LEU A 501 0.16 6.44 23.12
N GLN A 502 -0.68 6.96 24.02
CA GLN A 502 -0.40 7.15 25.45
C GLN A 502 0.91 7.94 25.69
N LYS A 503 1.25 8.84 24.75
CA LYS A 503 2.45 9.68 24.75
C LYS A 503 2.04 11.16 24.73
N LYS A 504 2.92 12.03 25.22
CA LYS A 504 2.72 13.48 25.11
C LYS A 504 3.51 14.01 23.91
N PRO A 505 2.95 15.00 23.18
CA PRO A 505 3.68 15.64 22.10
C PRO A 505 4.94 16.32 22.65
N PRO A 506 6.10 16.23 21.96
CA PRO A 506 7.35 16.89 22.37
C PRO A 506 7.23 18.42 22.41
N ILE A 507 6.40 18.99 21.54
CA ILE A 507 6.07 20.42 21.48
C ILE A 507 4.57 20.56 21.78
N GLU A 508 4.20 21.45 22.70
CA GLU A 508 2.79 21.69 22.99
C GLU A 508 2.09 22.21 21.73
N LEU A 509 1.09 21.44 21.26
CA LEU A 509 0.32 21.80 20.07
C LEU A 509 -0.46 23.10 20.35
N PRO A 510 -0.33 24.13 19.49
CA PRO A 510 -1.07 25.37 19.65
C PRO A 510 -2.57 25.07 19.60
N LYS A 511 -3.32 25.57 20.59
CA LYS A 511 -4.77 25.36 20.64
C LYS A 511 -5.41 26.12 19.49
N MET A 512 -5.98 25.38 18.54
CA MET A 512 -6.76 25.96 17.46
C MET A 512 -8.16 26.31 17.95
N PRO A 513 -8.65 27.55 17.75
CA PRO A 513 -10.03 27.90 18.06
C PRO A 513 -10.98 27.12 17.16
N SER A 514 -12.12 26.69 17.69
CA SER A 514 -13.13 26.00 16.88
C SER A 514 -13.62 26.95 15.78
N PRO A 515 -13.56 26.55 14.50
CA PRO A 515 -14.18 27.33 13.43
C PRO A 515 -15.66 27.49 13.77
N GLY A 516 -16.19 28.70 13.62
CA GLY A 516 -17.60 29.01 13.90
C GLY A 516 -18.58 28.18 13.05
N PRO A 517 -19.89 28.46 13.11
CA PRO A 517 -20.88 27.73 12.33
C PRO A 517 -20.60 27.80 10.81
N LEU A 518 -20.92 26.72 10.10
CA LEU A 518 -20.71 26.58 8.65
C LEU A 518 -21.25 27.81 7.89
N GLN A 519 -20.34 28.53 7.23
CA GLN A 519 -20.69 29.71 6.44
C GLN A 519 -21.04 29.31 5.03
N ARG A 520 -22.34 29.31 4.73
CA ARG A 520 -22.82 29.00 3.38
C ARG A 520 -22.83 30.22 2.46
N SER A 521 -22.12 30.15 1.34
CA SER A 521 -22.14 31.19 0.30
C SER A 521 -22.90 30.75 -0.95
N THR A 522 -23.56 31.71 -1.58
CA THR A 522 -24.32 31.50 -2.83
C THR A 522 -23.58 32.01 -4.06
N MET A 523 -22.40 32.57 -3.87
CA MET A 523 -21.67 33.29 -4.90
C MET A 523 -20.41 32.50 -5.24
N ASP A 524 -20.33 32.07 -6.49
CA ASP A 524 -19.28 31.23 -7.04
C ASP A 524 -18.81 31.86 -8.35
N VAL A 525 -17.49 31.89 -8.59
CA VAL A 525 -16.89 32.41 -9.83
C VAL A 525 -17.40 31.63 -11.05
N GLU A 526 -17.54 30.31 -10.94
CA GLU A 526 -18.04 29.44 -12.01
C GLU A 526 -19.51 29.72 -12.37
N SER A 527 -20.26 30.40 -11.50
CA SER A 527 -21.64 30.80 -11.81
C SER A 527 -21.72 32.05 -12.71
N ILE A 528 -20.65 32.84 -12.87
CA ILE A 528 -20.53 33.81 -13.99
C ILE A 528 -20.05 33.05 -15.24
N PHE A 529 -19.11 32.14 -15.06
CA PHE A 529 -18.36 31.50 -16.13
C PHE A 529 -18.37 29.97 -15.97
N PRO A 530 -19.34 29.24 -16.54
CA PRO A 530 -19.40 27.79 -16.46
C PRO A 530 -18.39 27.14 -17.42
N ILE A 531 -17.11 27.41 -17.17
CA ILE A 531 -15.97 26.82 -17.86
C ILE A 531 -15.73 25.47 -17.20
N GLY A 532 -15.49 24.42 -17.98
CA GLY A 532 -14.97 23.16 -17.43
C GLY A 532 -15.94 22.20 -16.74
N ARG A 533 -17.03 22.62 -16.06
CA ARG A 533 -17.89 21.69 -15.26
C ARG A 533 -18.34 20.41 -15.98
N ASP A 534 -18.60 20.53 -17.28
CA ASP A 534 -19.05 19.43 -18.13
C ASP A 534 -18.08 19.16 -19.29
N TRP A 535 -16.78 19.47 -19.13
CA TRP A 535 -15.77 19.25 -20.17
C TRP A 535 -15.90 17.84 -20.75
N ARG A 536 -16.08 16.83 -19.89
CA ARG A 536 -16.27 15.43 -20.29
C ARG A 536 -17.47 15.17 -21.20
N THR A 537 -18.56 15.94 -21.08
CA THR A 537 -19.72 15.81 -22.01
C THR A 537 -19.49 16.58 -23.31
N LYS A 538 -18.63 17.61 -23.28
CA LYS A 538 -18.31 18.49 -24.40
C LYS A 538 -17.11 17.99 -25.21
N THR A 539 -16.22 17.20 -24.62
CA THR A 539 -15.05 16.60 -25.26
C THR A 539 -15.36 15.16 -25.64
N LYS A 540 -15.44 14.87 -26.93
CA LYS A 540 -15.35 13.48 -27.42
C LYS A 540 -13.88 13.12 -27.51
N TYR A 541 -13.47 12.06 -26.81
CA TYR A 541 -12.16 11.48 -27.03
C TYR A 541 -12.13 10.96 -28.47
N SER A 542 -11.26 11.54 -29.29
CA SER A 542 -10.90 11.01 -30.59
C SER A 542 -9.54 10.37 -30.44
N SER A 543 -9.48 9.09 -30.73
CA SER A 543 -8.22 8.36 -30.73
C SER A 543 -7.30 8.86 -31.85
N GLU A 544 -5.99 8.74 -31.67
CA GLU A 544 -4.98 9.29 -32.60
C GLU A 544 -5.12 8.75 -34.05
N TRP A 545 -5.82 7.62 -34.23
CA TRP A 545 -6.11 7.02 -35.53
C TRP A 545 -7.40 7.52 -36.19
N GLU A 546 -8.34 8.13 -35.46
CA GLU A 546 -9.58 8.69 -36.00
C GLU A 546 -9.37 10.05 -36.69
N GLY A 547 -8.27 10.75 -36.40
CA GLY A 547 -7.93 12.06 -36.98
C GLY A 547 -7.36 12.03 -38.40
N LYS A 548 -7.06 10.85 -38.98
CA LYS A 548 -6.33 10.74 -40.27
C LYS A 548 -7.21 10.69 -41.53
N TYR A 549 -8.53 10.80 -41.41
CA TYR A 549 -9.44 10.72 -42.57
C TYR A 549 -10.46 11.87 -42.63
N VAL A 550 -10.01 13.11 -42.62
CA VAL A 550 -10.82 14.23 -43.13
C VAL A 550 -9.96 15.13 -44.01
N GLY A 551 -10.09 14.97 -45.33
CA GLY A 551 -9.65 15.97 -46.30
C GLY A 551 -8.88 15.45 -47.52
N LYS A 552 -9.60 14.86 -48.48
CA LYS A 552 -9.39 15.11 -49.92
C LYS A 552 -10.60 14.60 -50.72
N HIS A 553 -11.58 15.48 -50.88
CA HIS A 553 -12.36 15.60 -52.11
C HIS A 553 -12.68 17.06 -52.37
#